data_AF-A0A934YS36-F1
#
_entry.id   AF-A0A934YS36-F1
#
_cell.length_a   1.000
_cell.length_b   1.000
_cell.length_c   1.000
_cell.angle_alpha   90.00
_cell.angle_beta   90.00
_cell.angle_gamma   90.00
#
_symmetry.space_group_name_H-M   'P 1'
#
loop_
_entity.id
_entity.type
_entity.pdbx_description
1 polymer ?
#
loop_
_entity_poly.entity_id
_entity_poly.type
_entity_poly.pdbx_seq_one_letter_code
_entity_poly.pdbx_strand_id
1 'polypeptide(L)'
;MQVDRASFLALTAALFAACGPTAPPVAADSVTVPELPPPPVAPVAPVALDAGVPERPVAPEPPQPQPASAASDTGDEAPYEPGSGATPPLASSLHPQACATAGNAVGAWPGCALSRPPGPTCESYRDTLNECQRFKRWLTPRAAAHAAACLQAKSGKAELCEFNAAMACAAESFGVACLDPTPAIDRECRDVADRCARVPRRYRHMTFDACRAALSAIVPARRRAFVHCAAESCALVQCAYAADQ
;
A
#
# COMPACT_ATOMS: atom_id res chain seq x y z
N MET A 1 -2.85 -18.91 -26.53
CA MET A 1 -2.54 -17.78 -27.44
C MET A 1 -1.03 -17.70 -27.56
N GLN A 2 -0.49 -17.90 -28.76
CA GLN A 2 0.96 -17.88 -29.00
C GLN A 2 1.30 -16.45 -29.43
N VAL A 3 1.98 -15.69 -28.56
CA VAL A 3 2.45 -14.35 -28.92
C VAL A 3 3.73 -14.49 -29.72
N ASP A 4 3.68 -14.06 -30.97
CA ASP A 4 4.83 -14.08 -31.87
C ASP A 4 5.94 -13.14 -31.34
N ARG A 5 7.08 -13.73 -31.00
CA ARG A 5 8.21 -13.01 -30.37
C ARG A 5 8.77 -11.92 -31.28
N ALA A 6 8.74 -12.12 -32.60
CA ALA A 6 9.21 -11.11 -33.55
C ALA A 6 8.30 -9.89 -33.55
N SER A 7 6.98 -10.10 -33.48
CA SER A 7 6.00 -9.03 -33.39
C SER A 7 6.15 -8.22 -32.09
N PHE A 8 6.44 -8.87 -30.96
CA PHE A 8 6.68 -8.18 -29.69
C PHE A 8 7.98 -7.36 -29.73
N LEU A 9 9.06 -7.91 -30.27
CA LEU A 9 10.34 -7.19 -30.41
C LEU A 9 10.24 -6.00 -31.37
N ALA A 10 9.53 -6.14 -32.49
CA ALA A 10 9.30 -5.05 -33.43
C ALA A 10 8.50 -3.90 -32.80
N LEU A 11 7.45 -4.22 -32.03
CA LEU A 11 6.65 -3.21 -31.33
C LEU A 11 7.45 -2.49 -30.24
N THR A 12 8.33 -3.21 -29.56
CA THR A 12 9.21 -2.66 -28.53
C THR A 12 10.24 -1.71 -29.14
N ALA A 13 10.86 -2.07 -30.26
CA ALA A 13 11.84 -1.22 -30.95
C ALA A 13 11.22 0.08 -31.51
N ALA A 14 9.97 0.03 -32.00
CA ALA A 14 9.28 1.21 -32.51
C ALA A 14 8.99 2.28 -31.43
N LEU A 15 8.74 1.85 -30.18
CA LEU A 15 8.48 2.76 -29.07
C LEU A 15 9.74 3.54 -28.62
N PHE A 16 10.93 2.95 -28.77
CA PHE A 16 12.19 3.65 -28.47
C PHE A 16 12.61 4.65 -29.55
N ALA A 17 12.16 4.47 -30.79
CA ALA A 17 12.45 5.41 -31.88
C ALA A 17 11.59 6.70 -31.83
N ALA A 18 10.45 6.68 -31.13
CA ALA A 18 9.50 7.81 -31.09
C ALA A 18 9.77 8.84 -29.97
N CYS A 19 10.63 8.52 -28.99
CA CYS A 19 10.97 9.41 -27.86
C CYS A 19 12.47 9.72 -27.77
N GLY A 20 13.14 9.87 -28.91
CA GLY A 20 14.52 10.38 -28.95
C GLY A 20 14.55 11.92 -28.85
N PRO A 21 15.35 12.52 -27.96
CA PRO A 21 15.60 13.95 -28.00
C PRO A 21 16.33 14.29 -29.31
N THR A 22 15.85 15.31 -30.02
CA THR A 22 16.48 15.86 -31.22
C THR A 22 17.76 16.61 -30.80
N ALA A 23 18.81 15.87 -30.46
CA ALA A 23 20.15 16.42 -30.25
C ALA A 23 20.94 16.33 -31.57
N PRO A 24 21.68 17.39 -31.95
CA PRO A 24 22.50 17.37 -33.15
C PRO A 24 23.61 16.29 -33.06
N PRO A 25 24.11 15.79 -34.20
CA PRO A 25 25.15 14.76 -34.22
C PRO A 25 26.45 15.31 -33.63
N VAL A 26 26.74 14.95 -32.38
CA VAL A 26 28.05 15.14 -31.78
C VAL A 26 28.93 13.98 -32.23
N ALA A 27 30.07 14.31 -32.83
CA ALA A 27 31.08 13.36 -33.27
C ALA A 27 31.43 12.37 -32.16
N ALA A 28 31.52 11.09 -32.53
CA ALA A 28 31.84 10.00 -31.62
C ALA A 28 33.30 10.09 -31.17
N ASP A 29 33.56 10.86 -30.11
CA ASP A 29 34.77 10.69 -29.32
C ASP A 29 34.59 9.48 -28.41
N SER A 30 35.52 8.54 -28.56
CA SER A 30 35.58 7.29 -27.81
C SER A 30 35.91 7.62 -26.36
N VAL A 31 34.91 7.69 -25.48
CA VAL A 31 35.14 7.87 -24.05
C VAL A 31 35.71 6.58 -23.49
N THR A 32 37.03 6.53 -23.35
CA THR A 32 37.74 5.53 -22.56
C THR A 32 37.32 5.69 -21.09
N VAL A 33 36.51 4.76 -20.59
CA VAL A 33 36.14 4.71 -19.17
C VAL A 33 37.37 4.27 -18.37
N PRO A 34 37.89 5.07 -17.43
CA PRO A 34 38.98 4.66 -16.56
C PRO A 34 38.53 3.50 -15.68
N GLU A 35 39.22 2.37 -15.78
CA GLU A 35 39.02 1.21 -14.91
C GLU A 35 39.38 1.62 -13.47
N LEU A 36 38.37 1.74 -12.61
CA LEU A 36 38.56 2.04 -11.19
C LEU A 36 39.11 0.80 -10.48
N PRO A 37 40.20 0.94 -9.70
CA PRO A 37 40.76 -0.18 -8.94
C PRO A 37 39.74 -0.70 -7.90
N PRO A 38 39.74 -2.01 -7.61
CA PRO A 38 38.83 -2.58 -6.64
C PRO A 38 39.05 -1.95 -5.25
N PRO A 39 37.97 -1.73 -4.47
CA PRO A 39 38.08 -1.13 -3.15
C PRO A 39 38.91 -2.03 -2.21
N PRO A 40 39.72 -1.44 -1.32
CA PRO A 40 40.50 -2.20 -0.34
C PRO A 40 39.57 -2.96 0.60
N VAL A 41 39.82 -4.27 0.74
CA VAL A 41 39.13 -5.14 1.69
C VAL A 41 39.51 -4.71 3.10
N ALA A 42 38.56 -4.11 3.83
CA ALA A 42 38.77 -3.73 5.22
C ALA A 42 38.88 -4.99 6.11
N PRO A 43 39.83 -5.04 7.06
CA PRO A 43 39.95 -6.14 8.00
C PRO A 43 38.76 -6.14 8.98
N VAL A 44 38.07 -7.27 9.06
CA VAL A 44 36.97 -7.52 10.01
C VAL A 44 37.57 -7.67 11.40
N ALA A 45 37.21 -6.75 12.31
CA ALA A 45 37.60 -6.83 13.71
C ALA A 45 36.81 -7.94 14.44
N PRO A 46 37.44 -8.70 15.36
CA PRO A 46 36.76 -9.71 16.16
C PRO A 46 35.81 -9.04 17.17
N VAL A 47 34.56 -9.49 17.19
CA VAL A 47 33.54 -9.09 18.16
C VAL A 47 33.84 -9.79 19.48
N ALA A 48 34.15 -9.02 20.52
CA ALA A 48 34.31 -9.51 21.89
C ALA A 48 32.93 -9.90 22.47
N LEU A 49 32.82 -11.15 22.93
CA LEU A 49 31.76 -11.60 23.81
C LEU A 49 31.99 -10.95 25.18
N ASP A 50 31.14 -9.99 25.56
CA ASP A 50 31.14 -9.45 26.92
C ASP A 50 29.99 -10.08 27.73
N ALA A 51 30.36 -10.57 28.90
CA ALA A 51 29.54 -11.31 29.84
C ALA A 51 29.15 -10.37 30.98
N GLY A 52 27.85 -10.32 31.29
CA GLY A 52 27.37 -9.69 32.52
C GLY A 52 26.07 -8.92 32.33
N VAL A 53 24.95 -9.56 32.63
CA VAL A 53 23.70 -8.85 32.90
C VAL A 53 23.59 -8.69 34.41
N PRO A 54 23.66 -7.46 34.95
CA PRO A 54 23.44 -7.20 36.37
C PRO A 54 21.95 -7.33 36.73
N GLU A 55 21.73 -7.86 37.93
CA GLU A 55 20.43 -8.04 38.59
C GLU A 55 19.70 -6.70 38.73
N ARG A 56 18.45 -6.65 38.27
CA ARG A 56 17.65 -5.40 38.17
C ARG A 56 16.88 -5.17 39.48
N PRO A 57 17.03 -3.99 40.14
CA PRO A 57 16.22 -3.63 41.30
C PRO A 57 14.72 -3.52 40.97
N VAL A 58 13.89 -4.10 41.84
CA VAL A 58 12.43 -4.02 41.79
C VAL A 58 12.00 -2.57 42.05
N ALA A 59 11.39 -1.94 41.05
CA ALA A 59 10.82 -0.60 41.15
C ALA A 59 9.38 -0.67 41.73
N PRO A 60 8.96 0.34 42.53
CA PRO A 60 7.62 0.40 43.11
C PRO A 60 6.52 0.58 42.06
N GLU A 61 5.39 -0.06 42.35
CA GLU A 61 4.17 -0.14 41.55
C GLU A 61 3.62 1.26 41.19
N PRO A 62 3.38 1.57 39.90
CA PRO A 62 2.77 2.83 39.49
C PRO A 62 1.28 2.88 39.88
N PRO A 63 0.76 4.07 40.23
CA PRO A 63 -0.64 4.25 40.62
C PRO A 63 -1.60 3.83 39.51
N GLN A 64 -2.66 3.13 39.92
CA GLN A 64 -3.73 2.64 39.05
C GLN A 64 -4.32 3.78 38.19
N PRO A 65 -4.52 3.56 36.87
CA PRO A 65 -5.21 4.50 36.01
C PRO A 65 -6.66 4.67 36.49
N GLN A 66 -7.03 5.92 36.78
CA GLN A 66 -8.44 6.28 36.94
C GLN A 66 -9.19 5.98 35.63
N PRO A 67 -10.39 5.39 35.68
CA PRO A 67 -11.18 5.11 34.49
C PRO A 67 -11.53 6.44 33.81
N ALA A 68 -10.92 6.68 32.65
CA ALA A 68 -11.35 7.73 31.76
C ALA A 68 -12.82 7.51 31.42
N SER A 69 -13.63 8.52 31.67
CA SER A 69 -15.05 8.55 31.34
C SER A 69 -15.20 8.23 29.84
N ALA A 70 -15.75 7.06 29.56
CA ALA A 70 -16.09 6.64 28.21
C ALA A 70 -17.18 7.59 27.69
N ALA A 71 -16.80 8.49 26.80
CA ALA A 71 -17.75 9.07 25.87
C ALA A 71 -18.23 7.91 24.99
N SER A 72 -19.44 7.43 25.26
CA SER A 72 -20.12 6.41 24.48
C SER A 72 -20.44 6.98 23.09
N ASP A 73 -19.45 6.94 22.20
CA ASP A 73 -19.68 6.92 20.77
C ASP A 73 -19.95 5.45 20.42
N THR A 74 -21.18 4.99 20.66
CA THR A 74 -21.69 3.71 20.18
C THR A 74 -21.91 3.81 18.68
N GLY A 75 -20.83 4.03 17.94
CA GLY A 75 -20.76 3.59 16.56
C GLY A 75 -20.82 2.07 16.61
N ASP A 76 -21.98 1.53 16.26
CA ASP A 76 -22.27 0.11 16.09
C ASP A 76 -21.46 -0.41 14.88
N GLU A 77 -20.14 -0.36 14.99
CA GLU A 77 -19.21 -0.84 13.99
C GLU A 77 -19.14 -2.35 14.17
N ALA A 78 -20.00 -3.04 13.43
CA ALA A 78 -20.10 -4.49 13.47
C ALA A 78 -18.71 -5.13 13.32
N PRO A 79 -18.41 -6.24 14.03
CA PRO A 79 -17.19 -7.00 13.83
C PRO A 79 -16.98 -7.28 12.35
N TYR A 80 -15.78 -6.99 11.84
CA TYR A 80 -15.43 -7.22 10.43
C TYR A 80 -15.66 -8.69 10.05
N GLU A 81 -16.55 -8.93 9.09
CA GLU A 81 -16.77 -10.24 8.48
C GLU A 81 -16.02 -10.32 7.13
N PRO A 82 -14.99 -11.17 7.00
CA PRO A 82 -14.24 -11.27 5.76
C PRO A 82 -15.10 -11.79 4.61
N GLY A 83 -15.09 -11.08 3.48
CA GLY A 83 -15.71 -11.54 2.24
C GLY A 83 -15.08 -12.85 1.75
N SER A 84 -15.91 -13.77 1.24
CA SER A 84 -15.53 -15.14 0.87
C SER A 84 -14.79 -15.29 -0.47
N GLY A 85 -14.24 -14.21 -1.04
CA GLY A 85 -13.68 -14.21 -2.40
C GLY A 85 -12.28 -13.58 -2.52
N ALA A 86 -11.46 -14.19 -3.39
CA ALA A 86 -10.09 -13.78 -3.75
C ALA A 86 -10.02 -12.52 -4.65
N THR A 87 -11.16 -12.01 -5.09
CA THR A 87 -11.21 -10.84 -5.96
C THR A 87 -11.22 -9.60 -5.08
N PRO A 88 -10.20 -8.71 -5.15
CA PRO A 88 -10.23 -7.46 -4.39
C PRO A 88 -11.55 -6.74 -4.71
N PRO A 89 -12.17 -6.07 -3.72
CA PRO A 89 -13.39 -5.32 -3.95
C PRO A 89 -13.15 -4.41 -5.15
N LEU A 90 -13.98 -4.59 -6.19
CA LEU A 90 -13.97 -3.69 -7.32
C LEU A 90 -14.23 -2.29 -6.78
N ALA A 91 -13.65 -1.26 -7.39
CA ALA A 91 -13.93 0.13 -7.01
C ALA A 91 -15.43 0.46 -6.92
N SER A 92 -16.27 -0.29 -7.65
CA SER A 92 -17.73 -0.21 -7.60
C SER A 92 -18.37 -0.69 -6.29
N SER A 93 -17.67 -1.42 -5.43
CA SER A 93 -18.19 -1.88 -4.13
C SER A 93 -17.73 -1.01 -2.96
N LEU A 94 -16.90 0.00 -3.20
CA LEU A 94 -16.51 0.96 -2.17
C LEU A 94 -17.67 1.92 -1.91
N HIS A 95 -18.33 1.70 -0.78
CA HIS A 95 -19.36 2.58 -0.26
C HIS A 95 -18.73 3.46 0.80
N PRO A 96 -18.50 4.75 0.51
CA PRO A 96 -17.89 5.62 1.49
C PRO A 96 -18.78 5.81 2.71
N GLN A 97 -18.18 5.82 3.89
CA GLN A 97 -18.91 6.08 5.13
C GLN A 97 -19.03 7.58 5.39
N ALA A 98 -20.26 8.00 5.69
CA ALA A 98 -20.55 9.33 6.18
C ALA A 98 -20.24 9.40 7.69
N CYS A 99 -19.01 9.79 8.01
CA CYS A 99 -18.58 10.09 9.38
C CYS A 99 -17.69 11.35 9.39
N ALA A 100 -17.44 11.91 10.57
CA ALA A 100 -16.57 13.07 10.70
C ALA A 100 -15.15 12.71 10.26
N THR A 101 -14.51 13.55 9.43
CA THR A 101 -13.16 13.28 8.89
C THR A 101 -12.11 13.06 9.98
N ALA A 102 -12.28 13.67 11.16
CA ALA A 102 -11.45 13.44 12.34
C ALA A 102 -11.45 11.96 12.79
N GLY A 103 -12.52 11.21 12.50
CA GLY A 103 -12.62 9.77 12.74
C GLY A 103 -11.57 8.93 12.00
N ASN A 104 -10.97 9.43 10.91
CA ASN A 104 -9.86 8.74 10.24
C ASN A 104 -8.59 8.68 11.08
N ALA A 105 -8.43 9.60 12.05
CA ALA A 105 -7.31 9.58 12.98
C ALA A 105 -7.52 8.60 14.14
N VAL A 106 -8.71 8.01 14.25
CA VAL A 106 -9.04 7.00 15.26
C VAL A 106 -8.60 5.63 14.76
N GLY A 107 -8.15 4.77 15.68
CA GLY A 107 -7.70 3.42 15.38
C GLY A 107 -6.28 3.18 15.87
N ALA A 108 -6.11 2.23 16.77
CA ALA A 108 -4.79 1.76 17.16
C ALA A 108 -4.33 0.73 16.14
N TRP A 109 -3.11 0.90 15.62
CA TRP A 109 -2.48 -0.11 14.78
C TRP A 109 -2.26 -1.40 15.60
N PRO A 110 -2.94 -2.53 15.27
CA PRO A 110 -2.84 -3.75 16.07
C PRO A 110 -1.50 -4.48 15.88
N GLY A 111 -0.61 -3.97 15.01
CA GLY A 111 0.54 -4.72 14.53
C GLY A 111 0.19 -5.66 13.39
N CYS A 112 1.20 -6.37 12.90
CA CYS A 112 1.04 -7.48 11.97
C CYS A 112 1.64 -8.73 12.59
N ALA A 113 0.81 -9.49 13.30
CA ALA A 113 1.16 -10.76 13.90
C ALA A 113 0.43 -11.89 13.16
N LEU A 114 0.85 -12.11 11.91
CA LEU A 114 0.28 -13.14 11.06
C LEU A 114 0.94 -14.49 11.37
N SER A 115 0.14 -15.55 11.26
CA SER A 115 0.57 -16.94 11.38
C SER A 115 0.69 -17.52 9.98
N ARG A 116 1.74 -18.32 9.76
CA ARG A 116 1.94 -19.01 8.49
C ARG A 116 0.84 -20.06 8.28
N PRO A 117 0.23 -20.15 7.08
CA PRO A 117 -0.76 -21.18 6.78
C PRO A 117 -0.15 -22.59 6.80
N PRO A 118 -0.93 -23.63 7.17
CA PRO A 118 -0.48 -25.01 7.07
C PRO A 118 -0.36 -25.42 5.60
N GLY A 119 0.73 -26.08 5.23
CA GLY A 119 0.93 -26.59 3.87
C GLY A 119 2.35 -26.40 3.34
N PRO A 120 2.68 -27.05 2.22
CA PRO A 120 4.06 -27.20 1.78
C PRO A 120 4.71 -25.89 1.32
N THR A 121 3.98 -24.94 0.73
CA THR A 121 4.56 -23.67 0.26
C THR A 121 3.55 -22.52 0.27
N CYS A 122 3.97 -21.36 0.78
CA CYS A 122 3.20 -20.12 0.84
C CYS A 122 4.17 -18.98 0.49
N GLU A 123 4.51 -18.89 -0.80
CA GLU A 123 5.63 -18.05 -1.28
C GLU A 123 5.40 -16.56 -0.99
N SER A 124 4.15 -16.11 -1.05
CA SER A 124 3.72 -14.74 -0.79
C SER A 124 3.72 -14.36 0.68
N TYR A 125 3.83 -15.31 1.64
CA TYR A 125 3.66 -15.03 3.07
C TYR A 125 4.58 -13.91 3.58
N ARG A 126 5.87 -13.96 3.21
CA ARG A 126 6.85 -12.96 3.62
C ARG A 126 6.49 -11.58 3.06
N ASP A 127 6.03 -11.54 1.81
CA ASP A 127 5.68 -10.29 1.14
C ASP A 127 4.38 -9.73 1.75
N THR A 128 3.37 -10.56 2.01
CA THR A 128 2.15 -10.19 2.73
C THR A 128 2.45 -9.63 4.12
N LEU A 129 3.39 -10.23 4.87
CA LEU A 129 3.80 -9.71 6.18
C LEU A 129 4.50 -8.35 6.07
N ASN A 130 5.39 -8.19 5.08
CA ASN A 130 6.06 -6.92 4.82
C ASN A 130 5.07 -5.83 4.41
N GLU A 131 4.12 -6.14 3.54
CA GLU A 131 3.09 -5.20 3.10
C GLU A 131 2.16 -4.78 4.25
N CYS A 132 1.79 -5.74 5.10
CA CYS A 132 1.04 -5.43 6.31
C CYS A 132 1.78 -4.36 7.15
N GLN A 133 3.10 -4.53 7.38
CA GLN A 133 3.88 -3.54 8.13
C GLN A 133 3.99 -2.16 7.44
N ARG A 134 3.77 -2.09 6.13
CA ARG A 134 3.81 -0.85 5.34
C ARG A 134 2.51 -0.06 5.41
N PHE A 135 1.36 -0.69 5.64
CA PHE A 135 0.05 -0.01 5.70
C PHE A 135 0.05 1.24 6.57
N LYS A 136 0.63 1.19 7.77
CA LYS A 136 0.70 2.35 8.69
C LYS A 136 1.46 3.57 8.14
N ARG A 137 2.23 3.43 7.05
CA ARG A 137 3.04 4.51 6.47
C ARG A 137 2.24 5.38 5.51
N TRP A 138 1.20 4.83 4.90
CA TRP A 138 0.48 5.48 3.80
C TRP A 138 -1.05 5.46 3.98
N LEU A 139 -1.59 4.60 4.85
CA LEU A 139 -3.00 4.63 5.26
C LEU A 139 -3.19 5.48 6.52
N THR A 140 -4.37 6.10 6.63
CA THR A 140 -4.84 6.71 7.87
C THR A 140 -4.98 5.64 8.96
N PRO A 141 -4.88 6.00 10.26
CA PRO A 141 -4.98 5.03 11.35
C PRO A 141 -6.19 4.09 11.27
N ARG A 142 -7.39 4.63 10.94
CA ARG A 142 -8.63 3.83 10.78
C ARG A 142 -8.50 2.80 9.67
N ALA A 143 -8.07 3.23 8.48
CA ALA A 143 -7.90 2.35 7.33
C ALA A 143 -6.78 1.32 7.57
N ALA A 144 -5.66 1.73 8.17
CA ALA A 144 -4.56 0.83 8.50
C ALA A 144 -5.03 -0.28 9.47
N ALA A 145 -5.70 0.09 10.56
CA ALA A 145 -6.23 -0.87 11.52
C ALA A 145 -7.18 -1.89 10.86
N HIS A 146 -8.06 -1.42 9.97
CA HIS A 146 -8.96 -2.29 9.22
C HIS A 146 -8.22 -3.22 8.24
N ALA A 147 -7.24 -2.70 7.49
CA ALA A 147 -6.44 -3.52 6.57
C ALA A 147 -5.66 -4.62 7.31
N ALA A 148 -5.11 -4.30 8.49
CA ALA A 148 -4.45 -5.27 9.36
C ALA A 148 -5.44 -6.29 9.92
N ALA A 149 -6.63 -5.87 10.35
CA ALA A 149 -7.68 -6.77 10.83
C ALA A 149 -8.12 -7.76 9.74
N CYS A 150 -8.27 -7.31 8.48
CA CYS A 150 -8.55 -8.18 7.34
C CYS A 150 -7.47 -9.25 7.14
N LEU A 151 -6.18 -8.88 7.21
CA LEU A 151 -5.09 -9.86 7.11
C LEU A 151 -5.04 -10.80 8.31
N GLN A 152 -5.31 -10.29 9.52
CA GLN A 152 -5.39 -11.10 10.73
C GLN A 152 -6.52 -12.13 10.63
N ALA A 153 -7.66 -11.79 10.01
CA ALA A 153 -8.75 -12.72 9.77
C ALA A 153 -8.38 -13.86 8.78
N LYS A 154 -7.37 -13.63 7.93
CA LYS A 154 -6.78 -14.63 7.01
C LYS A 154 -5.57 -15.35 7.61
N SER A 155 -5.09 -14.92 8.77
CA SER A 155 -3.93 -15.48 9.47
C SER A 155 -4.05 -17.00 9.67
N GLY A 156 -3.02 -17.76 9.29
CA GLY A 156 -3.02 -19.22 9.39
C GLY A 156 -3.90 -19.96 8.37
N LYS A 157 -4.49 -19.28 7.38
CA LYS A 157 -5.36 -19.88 6.36
C LYS A 157 -4.78 -19.75 4.95
N ALA A 158 -5.21 -20.61 4.03
CA ALA A 158 -4.66 -20.68 2.67
C ALA A 158 -4.84 -19.36 1.88
N GLU A 159 -5.88 -18.59 2.18
CA GLU A 159 -6.18 -17.29 1.56
C GLU A 159 -5.08 -16.26 1.83
N LEU A 160 -4.29 -16.40 2.89
CA LEU A 160 -3.13 -15.54 3.14
C LEU A 160 -2.00 -15.77 2.13
N CYS A 161 -1.98 -16.94 1.49
CA CYS A 161 -1.00 -17.29 0.44
C CYS A 161 -1.34 -16.70 -0.93
N GLU A 162 -2.47 -16.03 -1.08
CA GLU A 162 -2.79 -15.32 -2.32
C GLU A 162 -1.87 -14.10 -2.47
N PHE A 163 -1.22 -13.95 -3.62
CA PHE A 163 -0.30 -12.82 -3.89
C PHE A 163 -0.94 -11.44 -3.76
N ASN A 164 -2.28 -11.37 -3.85
CA ASN A 164 -3.06 -10.17 -3.71
C ASN A 164 -3.75 -10.03 -2.34
N ALA A 165 -3.49 -10.90 -1.35
CA ALA A 165 -4.17 -10.86 -0.05
C ALA A 165 -4.01 -9.50 0.64
N ALA A 166 -2.78 -8.98 0.71
CA ALA A 166 -2.50 -7.65 1.25
C ALA A 166 -3.22 -6.55 0.44
N MET A 167 -3.18 -6.65 -0.89
CA MET A 167 -3.80 -5.65 -1.76
C MET A 167 -5.33 -5.61 -1.59
N ALA A 168 -5.97 -6.76 -1.48
CA ALA A 168 -7.40 -6.87 -1.25
C ALA A 168 -7.79 -6.25 0.10
N CYS A 169 -7.07 -6.58 1.17
CA CYS A 169 -7.32 -6.00 2.49
C CYS A 169 -7.10 -4.48 2.54
N ALA A 170 -6.09 -3.97 1.83
CA ALA A 170 -5.88 -2.54 1.69
C ALA A 170 -7.04 -1.86 0.94
N ALA A 171 -7.49 -2.46 -0.17
CA ALA A 171 -8.62 -1.94 -0.94
C ALA A 171 -9.93 -1.94 -0.12
N GLU A 172 -10.21 -3.01 0.64
CA GLU A 172 -11.35 -3.08 1.55
C GLU A 172 -11.32 -1.96 2.60
N SER A 173 -10.14 -1.62 3.11
CA SER A 173 -10.00 -0.55 4.10
C SER A 173 -10.39 0.85 3.60
N PHE A 174 -10.46 1.06 2.28
CA PHE A 174 -10.96 2.32 1.73
C PHE A 174 -12.45 2.53 2.01
N GLY A 175 -13.21 1.45 2.14
CA GLY A 175 -14.65 1.50 2.42
C GLY A 175 -14.97 1.99 3.83
N VAL A 176 -14.03 1.90 4.78
CA VAL A 176 -14.26 2.34 6.17
C VAL A 176 -13.77 3.75 6.46
N ALA A 177 -13.09 4.40 5.52
CA ALA A 177 -12.63 5.77 5.72
C ALA A 177 -13.82 6.75 5.78
N CYS A 178 -13.77 7.67 6.73
CA CYS A 178 -14.65 8.82 6.77
C CYS A 178 -14.31 9.74 5.61
N LEU A 179 -15.28 10.05 4.76
CA LEU A 179 -15.01 10.95 3.63
C LEU A 179 -14.47 12.29 4.12
N ASP A 180 -13.40 12.74 3.46
CA ASP A 180 -12.87 14.08 3.58
C ASP A 180 -13.62 14.97 2.57
N PRO A 181 -14.51 15.87 3.02
CA PRO A 181 -15.35 16.67 2.14
C PRO A 181 -14.63 17.91 1.59
N THR A 182 -13.30 17.97 1.68
CA THR A 182 -12.56 19.12 1.20
C THR A 182 -12.73 19.30 -0.32
N PRO A 183 -12.97 20.53 -0.80
CA PRO A 183 -13.10 20.80 -2.24
C PRO A 183 -11.86 20.41 -3.07
N ALA A 184 -10.70 20.27 -2.42
CA ALA A 184 -9.47 19.82 -3.04
C ALA A 184 -9.59 18.36 -3.51
N ILE A 185 -10.02 17.45 -2.63
CA ILE A 185 -10.24 16.02 -2.98
C ILE A 185 -11.28 15.89 -4.08
N ASP A 186 -12.39 16.63 -3.98
CA ASP A 186 -13.45 16.57 -4.98
C ASP A 186 -12.95 17.00 -6.37
N ARG A 187 -12.08 18.01 -6.43
CA ARG A 187 -11.47 18.46 -7.68
C ARG A 187 -10.51 17.40 -8.24
N GLU A 188 -9.58 16.91 -7.42
CA GLU A 188 -8.61 15.89 -7.83
C GLU A 188 -9.30 14.62 -8.33
N CYS A 189 -10.33 14.15 -7.62
CA CYS A 189 -11.06 12.95 -8.01
C CYS A 189 -11.95 13.15 -9.24
N ARG A 190 -12.46 14.36 -9.48
CA ARG A 190 -13.17 14.66 -10.72
C ARG A 190 -12.21 14.62 -11.91
N ASP A 191 -11.04 15.21 -11.78
CA ASP A 191 -10.02 15.19 -12.83
C ASP A 191 -9.55 13.76 -13.14
N VAL A 192 -9.33 12.93 -12.12
CA VAL A 192 -9.01 11.50 -12.29
C VAL A 192 -10.16 10.75 -12.96
N ALA A 193 -11.40 10.93 -12.47
CA ALA A 193 -12.56 10.24 -13.03
C ALA A 193 -12.81 10.62 -14.50
N ASP A 194 -12.64 11.89 -14.87
CA ASP A 194 -12.81 12.39 -16.24
C ASP A 194 -11.74 11.86 -17.19
N ARG A 195 -10.49 11.70 -16.72
CA ARG A 195 -9.42 11.03 -17.48
C ARG A 195 -9.74 9.55 -17.68
N CYS A 196 -10.08 8.86 -16.59
CA CYS A 196 -10.44 7.45 -16.63
C CYS A 196 -11.73 7.20 -17.40
N ALA A 197 -12.56 8.22 -17.59
CA ALA A 197 -13.73 8.12 -18.42
C ALA A 197 -13.39 7.85 -19.90
N ARG A 198 -12.19 8.20 -20.35
CA ARG A 198 -11.76 8.02 -21.75
C ARG A 198 -11.18 6.63 -22.02
N VAL A 199 -10.87 5.87 -20.96
CA VAL A 199 -10.30 4.53 -21.04
C VAL A 199 -11.41 3.49 -21.30
N PRO A 200 -11.17 2.44 -22.13
CA PRO A 200 -12.16 1.38 -22.36
C PRO A 200 -12.66 0.76 -21.05
N ARG A 201 -13.96 0.44 -20.96
CA ARG A 201 -14.61 -0.05 -19.73
C ARG A 201 -13.90 -1.22 -19.05
N ARG A 202 -13.26 -2.11 -19.82
CA ARG A 202 -12.51 -3.27 -19.28
C ARG A 202 -11.27 -2.90 -18.46
N TYR A 203 -10.80 -1.66 -18.55
CA TYR A 203 -9.69 -1.12 -17.75
C TYR A 203 -10.11 0.07 -16.88
N ARG A 204 -11.40 0.43 -16.91
CA ARG A 204 -11.94 1.54 -16.12
C ARG A 204 -12.31 1.01 -14.73
N HIS A 205 -11.32 0.99 -13.84
CA HIS A 205 -11.52 0.59 -12.45
C HIS A 205 -11.50 1.77 -11.47
N MET A 206 -11.37 3.00 -11.94
CA MET A 206 -11.42 4.20 -11.09
C MET A 206 -12.73 4.95 -11.30
N THR A 207 -13.51 5.09 -10.22
CA THR A 207 -14.70 5.93 -10.17
C THR A 207 -14.43 7.16 -9.29
N PHE A 208 -15.29 8.17 -9.40
CA PHE A 208 -15.22 9.35 -8.54
C PHE A 208 -15.28 8.96 -7.06
N ASP A 209 -16.25 8.13 -6.68
CA ASP A 209 -16.44 7.71 -5.27
C ASP A 209 -15.29 6.84 -4.77
N ALA A 210 -14.77 5.94 -5.60
CA ALA A 210 -13.61 5.12 -5.25
C ALA A 210 -12.35 5.96 -5.04
N CYS A 211 -12.14 6.99 -5.88
CA CYS A 211 -11.07 7.95 -5.68
C CYS A 211 -11.23 8.70 -4.35
N ARG A 212 -12.44 9.19 -4.02
CA ARG A 212 -12.68 9.90 -2.76
C ARG A 212 -12.46 9.02 -1.55
N ALA A 213 -12.96 7.78 -1.60
CA ALA A 213 -12.74 6.79 -0.54
C ALA A 213 -11.23 6.54 -0.34
N ALA A 214 -10.49 6.32 -1.43
CA ALA A 214 -9.04 6.12 -1.37
C ALA A 214 -8.29 7.33 -0.82
N LEU A 215 -8.56 8.55 -1.31
CA LEU A 215 -7.90 9.77 -0.80
C LEU A 215 -8.25 10.05 0.66
N SER A 216 -9.44 9.65 1.11
CA SER A 216 -9.83 9.76 2.52
C SER A 216 -9.12 8.72 3.40
N ALA A 217 -8.83 7.54 2.85
CA ALA A 217 -8.11 6.47 3.52
C ALA A 217 -6.58 6.63 3.49
N ILE A 218 -6.05 7.42 2.56
CA ILE A 218 -4.60 7.68 2.40
C ILE A 218 -4.20 8.92 3.19
N VAL A 219 -3.06 8.85 3.89
CA VAL A 219 -2.52 10.00 4.64
C VAL A 219 -2.22 11.18 3.70
N PRO A 220 -2.43 12.44 4.13
CA PRO A 220 -2.27 13.61 3.25
C PRO A 220 -0.92 13.68 2.51
N ALA A 221 0.17 13.29 3.17
CA ALA A 221 1.52 13.30 2.60
C ALA A 221 1.70 12.38 1.38
N ARG A 222 0.83 11.37 1.20
CA ARG A 222 0.93 10.37 0.14
C ARG A 222 -0.13 10.51 -0.96
N ARG A 223 -1.14 11.36 -0.76
CA ARG A 223 -2.25 11.58 -1.70
C ARG A 223 -1.77 11.95 -3.11
N ARG A 224 -0.75 12.81 -3.22
CA ARG A 224 -0.22 13.27 -4.52
C ARG A 224 0.32 12.11 -5.37
N ALA A 225 1.06 11.19 -4.78
CA ALA A 225 1.61 10.03 -5.48
C ALA A 225 0.48 9.10 -5.99
N PHE A 226 -0.53 8.88 -5.15
CA PHE A 226 -1.74 8.15 -5.54
C PHE A 226 -2.48 8.82 -6.71
N VAL A 227 -2.77 10.13 -6.63
CA VAL A 227 -3.50 10.87 -7.67
C VAL A 227 -2.77 10.79 -9.00
N HIS A 228 -1.44 10.95 -8.98
CA HIS A 228 -0.62 10.86 -10.18
C HIS A 228 -0.74 9.48 -10.84
N CYS A 229 -0.55 8.39 -10.09
CA CYS A 229 -0.73 7.05 -10.62
C CYS A 229 -2.17 6.80 -11.10
N ALA A 230 -3.17 7.27 -10.35
CA ALA A 230 -4.58 7.05 -10.65
C ALA A 230 -5.00 7.74 -11.96
N ALA A 231 -4.46 8.94 -12.21
CA ALA A 231 -4.70 9.70 -13.43
C ALA A 231 -4.10 9.03 -14.68
N GLU A 232 -3.09 8.16 -14.52
CA GLU A 232 -2.41 7.47 -15.62
C GLU A 232 -2.95 6.07 -15.87
N SER A 233 -3.09 5.27 -14.80
CA SER A 233 -3.41 3.84 -14.92
C SER A 233 -4.90 3.53 -14.76
N CYS A 234 -5.66 4.42 -14.12
CA CYS A 234 -7.06 4.19 -13.74
C CYS A 234 -7.28 2.92 -12.89
N ALA A 235 -6.23 2.49 -12.18
CA ALA A 235 -6.17 1.24 -11.45
C ALA A 235 -6.02 1.51 -9.96
N LEU A 236 -7.13 1.41 -9.22
CA LEU A 236 -7.22 1.78 -7.81
C LEU A 236 -6.19 1.05 -6.93
N VAL A 237 -6.18 -0.29 -7.03
CA VAL A 237 -5.39 -1.15 -6.16
C VAL A 237 -3.90 -0.97 -6.42
N GLN A 238 -3.49 -0.92 -7.69
CA GLN A 238 -2.10 -0.69 -8.09
C GLN A 238 -1.60 0.68 -7.60
N CYS A 239 -2.44 1.71 -7.68
CA CYS A 239 -2.05 3.06 -7.25
C CYS A 239 -2.00 3.26 -5.75
N ALA A 240 -2.72 2.44 -4.97
CA ALA A 240 -2.55 2.41 -3.52
C ALA A 240 -1.09 2.17 -3.12
N TYR A 241 -0.38 1.29 -3.83
CA TYR A 241 1.04 1.01 -3.58
C TYR A 241 1.98 2.10 -4.07
N ALA A 242 1.59 2.85 -5.10
CA ALA A 242 2.34 4.06 -5.49
C ALA A 242 2.33 5.11 -4.36
N ALA A 243 1.33 5.09 -3.47
CA ALA A 243 1.28 5.96 -2.31
C ALA A 243 2.32 5.61 -1.22
N ASP A 244 2.87 4.39 -1.20
CA ASP A 244 3.92 4.06 -0.22
C ASP A 244 5.31 4.54 -0.63
N GLN A 245 5.56 4.74 -1.93
CA GLN A 245 6.82 5.26 -2.47
C GLN A 245 6.99 6.73 -2.07
#